data_AF-A0A2V9X3Q6-F1
#
_entry.id   AF-A0A2V9X3Q6-F1
#
_cell.length_a   1.000
_cell.length_b   1.000
_cell.length_c   1.000
_cell.angle_alpha   90.00
_cell.angle_beta   90.00
_cell.angle_gamma   90.00
#
_symmetry.space_group_name_H-M   'P 1'
#
loop_
_entity.id
_entity.type
_entity.pdbx_description
1 polymer ?
#
loop_
_entity_poly.entity_id
_entity_poly.type
_entity_poly.pdbx_seq_one_letter_code
_entity_poly.pdbx_strand_id
1 'polypeptide(L)'
;MQLVEARLRPGILIDSHSIEIYYAEKLVPQLKKSGAKEVPLAAASTQIKELLTQQKVNDLLASWLQNLRAEGQIRTASTFPGPSGTQVK
;
A
#
# COMPACT_ATOMS: atom_id res chain seq x y z
N MET A 1 -16.13 5.68 -13.28
CA MET A 1 -15.07 5.05 -12.46
C MET A 1 -13.67 5.19 -13.10
N GLN A 2 -13.41 6.22 -13.90
CA GLN A 2 -12.17 6.33 -14.70
C GLN A 2 -10.95 6.87 -13.93
N LEU A 3 -11.19 7.60 -12.84
CA LEU A 3 -10.12 8.24 -12.06
C LEU A 3 -9.28 7.23 -11.26
N VAL A 4 -9.89 6.11 -10.88
CA VAL A 4 -9.26 5.01 -10.14
C VAL A 4 -8.27 4.28 -11.04
N GLU A 5 -8.71 3.90 -12.25
CA GLU A 5 -7.88 3.22 -13.25
C GLU A 5 -6.74 4.09 -13.78
N ALA A 6 -6.96 5.40 -13.95
CA ALA A 6 -5.93 6.30 -14.47
C ALA A 6 -4.77 6.53 -13.47
N ARG A 7 -5.04 6.48 -12.15
CA ARG A 7 -4.02 6.62 -11.10
C ARG A 7 -3.35 5.32 -10.68
N LEU A 8 -3.98 4.16 -10.92
CA LEU A 8 -3.41 2.84 -10.61
C LEU A 8 -2.42 2.34 -11.67
N ARG A 9 -2.46 2.86 -12.90
CA ARG A 9 -1.64 2.35 -14.02
C ARG A 9 -0.15 2.74 -14.01
N PRO A 10 0.30 3.92 -13.58
CA PRO A 10 1.71 4.29 -13.69
C PRO A 10 2.43 3.96 -12.37
N GLY A 11 3.09 2.79 -12.28
CA GLY A 11 4.09 2.60 -11.22
C GLY A 11 4.36 1.19 -10.71
N ILE A 12 3.74 0.14 -11.28
CA ILE A 12 4.03 -1.24 -10.85
C ILE A 12 5.14 -1.81 -11.72
N LEU A 13 6.34 -1.23 -11.59
CA LEU A 13 7.57 -1.85 -12.06
C LEU A 13 8.21 -2.53 -10.86
N ILE A 14 8.03 -3.84 -10.75
CA ILE A 14 8.81 -4.65 -9.82
C ILE A 14 10.19 -4.80 -10.44
N ASP A 15 11.18 -4.14 -9.82
CA ASP A 15 12.58 -4.25 -10.22
C ASP A 15 13.18 -5.58 -9.74
N SER A 16 14.16 -6.09 -10.47
CA SER A 16 14.87 -7.33 -10.13
C SER A 16 15.48 -7.27 -8.72
N HIS A 17 15.92 -6.10 -8.28
CA HIS A 17 16.45 -5.93 -6.92
C HIS A 17 15.41 -6.26 -5.83
N SER A 18 14.14 -5.90 -6.03
CA SER A 18 13.08 -6.23 -5.07
C SER A 18 12.82 -7.74 -4.98
N ILE A 19 13.00 -8.46 -6.09
CA ILE A 19 12.87 -9.91 -6.15
C ILE A 19 14.00 -10.57 -5.36
N GLU A 20 15.24 -10.12 -5.54
CA GLU A 20 16.43 -10.63 -4.85
C GLU A 20 16.34 -10.45 -3.33
N ILE A 21 15.94 -9.26 -2.87
CA ILE A 21 15.74 -8.99 -1.45
C ILE A 21 14.67 -9.93 -0.88
N TYR A 22 13.52 -10.03 -1.55
CA TYR A 22 12.44 -10.91 -1.06
C TYR A 22 12.88 -12.37 -1.01
N TYR A 23 13.61 -12.84 -2.02
CA TYR A 23 14.15 -14.19 -2.05
C TYR A 23 15.11 -14.44 -0.87
N ALA A 24 16.07 -13.54 -0.64
CA ALA A 24 17.08 -13.69 0.40
C ALA A 24 16.53 -13.54 1.83
N GLU A 25 15.61 -12.59 2.04
CA GLU A 25 15.12 -12.24 3.38
C GLU A 25 13.85 -12.99 3.80
N LYS A 26 13.00 -13.43 2.86
CA LYS A 26 11.75 -14.12 3.17
C LYS A 26 11.77 -15.57 2.75
N LEU A 27 12.10 -15.85 1.48
CA LEU A 27 11.97 -17.20 0.93
C LEU A 27 13.03 -18.15 1.49
N VAL A 28 14.31 -17.78 1.43
CA VAL A 28 15.42 -18.63 1.91
C VAL A 28 15.26 -18.98 3.40
N PRO A 29 14.97 -18.03 4.32
CA PRO A 29 14.75 -18.37 5.72
C PRO A 29 13.52 -19.25 5.95
N GLN A 30 12.45 -19.09 5.17
CA GLN A 30 11.29 -19.98 5.24
C GLN A 30 11.62 -21.39 4.78
N LEU A 31 12.31 -21.55 3.64
CA LEU A 31 12.70 -22.87 3.12
C LEU A 31 13.63 -23.60 4.11
N LYS A 32 14.58 -22.88 4.71
CA LYS A 32 15.45 -23.41 5.78
C LYS A 32 14.65 -23.85 7.00
N LYS A 33 13.64 -23.08 7.42
CA LYS A 33 12.75 -23.45 8.55
C LYS A 33 11.86 -24.64 8.24
N SER A 34 11.38 -24.76 7.00
CA SER A 34 10.51 -25.84 6.55
C SER A 34 11.26 -27.12 6.18
N GLY A 35 12.60 -27.10 6.16
CA GLY A 35 13.42 -28.21 5.68
C GLY A 35 13.24 -28.50 4.19
N ALA A 36 12.68 -27.55 3.44
CA ALA A 36 12.42 -27.70 2.02
C ALA A 36 13.68 -27.40 1.21
N LYS A 37 13.81 -28.04 0.04
CA LYS A 37 14.93 -27.83 -0.87
C LYS A 37 14.89 -26.38 -1.38
N GLU A 38 16.03 -25.70 -1.36
CA GLU A 38 16.14 -24.35 -1.91
C GLU A 38 15.76 -24.35 -3.39
N VAL A 39 14.73 -23.56 -3.72
CA VAL A 39 14.28 -23.35 -5.10
C VAL A 39 15.19 -22.33 -5.75
N PRO A 40 15.75 -22.57 -6.95
CA PRO A 40 16.63 -21.60 -7.62
C PRO A 40 15.96 -20.24 -7.77
N LEU A 41 16.71 -19.16 -7.55
CA LEU A 41 16.20 -17.78 -7.72
C LEU A 41 15.50 -17.64 -9.08
N ALA A 42 16.10 -18.10 -10.17
CA ALA A 42 15.51 -18.01 -11.51
C ALA A 42 14.11 -18.65 -11.63
N ALA A 43 13.84 -19.74 -10.90
CA ALA A 43 12.52 -20.39 -10.88
C ALA A 43 11.54 -19.66 -9.95
N ALA A 44 12.03 -19.13 -8.83
CA ALA A 44 11.23 -18.36 -7.88
C ALA A 44 10.96 -16.92 -8.34
N SER A 45 11.81 -16.33 -9.19
CA SER A 45 11.76 -14.94 -9.60
C SER A 45 10.43 -14.56 -10.23
N THR A 46 9.88 -15.42 -11.11
CA THR A 46 8.58 -15.18 -11.74
C THR A 46 7.46 -15.15 -10.70
N GLN A 47 7.44 -16.11 -9.77
CA GLN A 47 6.43 -16.19 -8.72
C GLN A 47 6.55 -15.02 -7.72
N ILE A 48 7.77 -14.69 -7.32
CA ILE A 48 8.04 -13.55 -6.43
C ILE A 48 7.64 -12.25 -7.11
N LYS A 49 7.97 -12.06 -8.39
CA LYS A 49 7.58 -10.87 -9.16
C LYS A 49 6.06 -10.71 -9.17
N GLU A 50 5.32 -11.78 -9.41
CA GLU A 50 3.86 -11.74 -9.42
C GLU A 50 3.29 -11.45 -8.04
N LEU A 51 3.83 -12.07 -6.99
CA LEU A 51 3.45 -11.80 -5.60
C LEU A 51 3.70 -10.34 -5.21
N LEU A 52 4.89 -9.81 -5.50
CA LEU A 52 5.24 -8.41 -5.23
C LEU A 52 4.38 -7.45 -6.05
N THR A 53 4.02 -7.83 -7.28
CA THR A 53 3.11 -7.06 -8.14
C THR A 53 1.74 -6.95 -7.48
N GLN A 54 1.17 -8.08 -7.02
CA GLN A 54 -0.11 -8.09 -6.32
C GLN A 54 -0.07 -7.29 -5.02
N GLN A 55 1.00 -7.44 -4.24
CA GLN A 55 1.18 -6.69 -3.00
C GLN A 55 1.23 -5.18 -3.26
N LYS A 56 1.97 -4.75 -4.29
CA LYS A 56 2.06 -3.34 -4.69
C LYS A 56 0.70 -2.78 -5.12
N VAL A 57 -0.10 -3.56 -5.84
CA VAL A 57 -1.48 -3.17 -6.21
C VAL A 57 -2.32 -2.95 -4.95
N ASN A 58 -2.25 -3.88 -3.99
CA ASN A 58 -3.00 -3.79 -2.76
C ASN A 58 -2.58 -2.59 -1.90
N ASP A 59 -1.27 -2.31 -1.80
CA ASP A 59 -0.74 -1.16 -1.07
C ASP A 59 -1.17 0.17 -1.71
N LEU A 60 -1.14 0.27 -3.04
CA LEU A 60 -1.60 1.45 -3.77
C LEU A 60 -3.10 1.68 -3.54
N LEU A 61 -3.90 0.61 -3.58
CA LEU A 61 -5.33 0.68 -3.29
C LEU A 61 -5.60 1.14 -1.86
N ALA A 62 -4.90 0.56 -0.88
CA ALA A 62 -5.04 0.91 0.54
C ALA A 62 -4.64 2.37 0.80
N SER A 63 -3.51 2.82 0.24
CA SER A 63 -3.05 4.21 0.34
C SER A 63 -4.05 5.18 -0.28
N TRP A 64 -4.63 4.84 -1.44
CA TRP A 64 -5.66 5.66 -2.07
C TRP A 64 -6.94 5.73 -1.24
N LEU A 65 -7.41 4.62 -0.68
CA LEU A 65 -8.57 4.59 0.22
C LEU A 65 -8.34 5.43 1.48
N GLN A 66 -7.13 5.42 2.04
CA GLN A 66 -6.76 6.27 3.17
C GLN A 66 -6.77 7.75 2.78
N ASN A 67 -6.18 8.11 1.64
CA ASN A 67 -6.19 9.49 1.15
C ASN A 67 -7.62 9.99 0.87
N LEU A 68 -8.46 9.18 0.23
CA LEU A 68 -9.87 9.53 0.01
C LEU A 68 -10.63 9.72 1.33
N ARG A 69 -10.37 8.88 2.33
CA ARG A 69 -10.98 9.05 3.65
C ARG A 69 -10.50 10.34 4.31
N ALA A 70 -9.20 10.65 4.22
CA ALA A 70 -8.63 11.88 4.76
C ALA A 70 -9.19 13.13 4.06
N GLU A 71 -9.33 13.10 2.74
CA GLU A 71 -9.96 14.17 1.96
C GLU A 71 -11.47 14.28 2.22
N GLY A 72 -12.17 13.16 2.44
CA GLY A 72 -13.59 13.14 2.82
C GLY A 72 -13.86 13.60 4.25
N GLN A 73 -12.84 13.57 5.12
CA GLN A 73 -12.85 14.16 6.46
C GLN A 73 -12.59 15.67 6.40
N ILE A 74 -13.25 16.37 5.47
CA ILE A 74 -13.43 17.82 5.61
C ILE A 74 -14.27 18.01 6.87
N ARG A 75 -13.61 18.51 7.92
CA ARG A 75 -14.25 18.90 9.16
C ARG A 75 -15.41 19.82 8.81
N THR A 76 -16.64 19.36 8.97
CA THR A 76 -17.75 20.26 9.25
C THR A 76 -17.45 20.84 10.63
N ALA A 77 -16.60 21.86 10.68
CA ALA A 77 -16.68 22.85 11.73
C ALA A 77 -18.06 23.49 11.56
N SER A 78 -19.08 22.83 12.11
CA SER A 78 -20.32 23.48 12.46
C SER A 78 -19.97 24.43 13.59
N THR A 79 -19.36 25.55 13.23
CA THR A 79 -19.32 26.74 14.06
C THR A 79 -20.77 27.17 14.16
N PHE A 80 -21.47 26.61 15.14
CA PHE A 80 -22.65 27.25 15.69
C PHE A 80 -22.14 28.44 16.50
N PRO A 81 -22.33 29.69 16.06
CA PRO A 81 -22.12 30.82 16.96
C PRO A 81 -23.19 30.71 18.05
N GLY A 82 -22.80 30.27 19.24
CA GLY A 82 -23.64 30.43 20.44
C GLY A 82 -23.90 31.92 20.66
N PRO A 83 -25.12 32.31 21.07
CA PRO A 83 -25.50 33.71 21.12
C PRO A 83 -24.63 34.49 22.11
N SER A 84 -24.03 35.53 21.55
CA SER A 84 -23.40 36.69 22.18
C SER A 84 -23.73 36.88 23.66
N GLY A 85 -22.80 36.48 24.52
CA GLY A 85 -22.72 36.99 25.88
C GLY A 85 -22.36 38.47 25.84
N THR A 86 -23.38 39.31 25.95
CA THR A 86 -23.32 40.75 26.15
C THR A 86 -22.28 41.12 27.22
N GLN A 87 -21.19 41.77 26.79
CA GLN A 87 -20.44 42.75 27.60
C GLN A 87 -21.43 43.71 28.27
N VAL A 88 -21.27 44.10 29.55
CA VAL A 88 -20.59 45.34 29.98
C VAL A 88 -20.59 45.45 31.53
N LYS A 89 -19.42 45.83 32.06
CA LYS A 89 -19.13 46.69 33.24
C LYS A 89 -19.56 46.27 34.65
#